data_AF-A0A943SP44-F1
#
_entry.id   AF-A0A943SP44-F1
#
_cell.length_a   1.000
_cell.length_b   1.000
_cell.length_c   1.000
_cell.angle_alpha   90.00
_cell.angle_beta   90.00
_cell.angle_gamma   90.00
#
_symmetry.space_group_name_H-M   'P 1'
#
loop_
_entity.id
_entity.type
_entity.pdbx_description
1 polymer ?
#
loop_
_entity_poly.entity_id
_entity_poly.type
_entity_poly.pdbx_seq_one_letter_code
_entity_poly.pdbx_strand_id
1 'polypeptide(L)'
;SKASAFFGTMLQIKPVLDVDDAGRLIPHFKVKGRKKSILEMFNRMKEDIKDPDGQTVFISHGDCPEDAEALKAMILEHFNIDNVLINYVGPVIGAHSGPGTLALFYMGKQRYN
;
A
#
# COMPACT_ATOMS: atom_id res chain seq x y z
N SER A 1 3.42 24.21 11.66
CA SER A 1 3.34 24.00 13.12
C SER A 1 3.35 22.51 13.41
N LYS A 2 4.27 22.05 14.27
CA LYS A 2 4.48 20.65 14.69
C LYS A 2 3.35 20.07 15.58
N ALA A 3 2.17 20.71 15.60
CA ALA A 3 1.05 20.37 16.48
C ALA A 3 -0.01 19.46 15.83
N SER A 4 0.02 19.24 14.50
CA SER A 4 -0.90 18.34 13.81
C SER A 4 -0.46 16.86 13.78
N ALA A 5 0.78 16.57 14.17
CA ALA A 5 1.34 15.22 14.15
C ALA A 5 0.87 14.32 15.30
N PHE A 6 0.23 14.87 16.34
CA PHE A 6 -0.06 14.11 17.57
C PHE A 6 -1.55 13.81 17.83
N PHE A 7 -2.48 14.38 17.06
CA PHE A 7 -3.93 14.12 17.24
C PHE A 7 -4.47 12.93 16.41
N GLY A 8 -3.62 12.26 15.62
CA GLY A 8 -4.03 11.18 14.71
C GLY A 8 -4.36 9.84 15.38
N THR A 9 -4.03 9.64 16.66
CA THR A 9 -4.28 8.37 17.38
C THR A 9 -5.75 8.18 17.76
N MET A 10 -6.55 9.25 17.84
CA MET A 10 -7.94 9.17 18.33
C MET A 10 -8.94 8.67 17.30
N LEU A 11 -8.66 8.77 16.00
CA LEU A 11 -9.61 8.40 14.94
C LEU A 11 -9.23 7.16 14.12
N GLN A 12 -8.04 6.58 14.30
CA GLN A 12 -7.55 5.41 13.52
C GLN A 12 -7.75 5.54 11.99
N ILE A 13 -7.82 6.76 11.47
CA ILE A 13 -7.95 7.01 10.03
C ILE A 13 -6.57 6.84 9.40
N LYS A 14 -6.47 5.95 8.42
CA LYS A 14 -5.28 5.66 7.64
C LYS A 14 -5.47 6.26 6.24
N PRO A 15 -4.59 7.18 5.81
CA PRO A 15 -4.60 7.65 4.43
C PRO A 15 -4.09 6.52 3.52
N VAL A 16 -4.83 6.22 2.46
CA VAL A 16 -4.32 5.45 1.32
C VAL A 16 -3.84 6.46 0.28
N LEU A 17 -2.58 6.33 -0.13
CA LEU A 17 -1.92 7.24 -1.06
C LEU A 17 -1.68 6.51 -2.38
N ASP A 18 -1.78 7.24 -3.48
CA ASP A 18 -1.40 6.79 -4.82
C ASP A 18 -0.30 7.70 -5.39
N VAL A 19 0.40 7.21 -6.41
CA VAL A 19 1.40 7.99 -7.16
C VAL A 19 0.79 8.43 -8.48
N ASP A 20 0.71 9.74 -8.70
CA ASP A 20 0.20 10.31 -9.95
C ASP A 20 1.20 10.19 -11.12
N ASP A 21 0.79 10.58 -12.32
CA ASP A 21 1.65 10.59 -13.52
C ASP A 21 2.88 11.52 -13.39
N ALA A 22 2.82 12.51 -12.51
CA ALA A 22 3.95 13.39 -12.19
C ALA A 22 4.89 12.81 -11.11
N GLY A 23 4.61 11.60 -10.61
CA GLY A 23 5.41 10.93 -9.58
C GLY A 23 5.14 11.44 -8.15
N ARG A 24 4.03 12.13 -7.91
CA ARG A 24 3.69 12.71 -6.60
C ARG A 24 2.80 11.76 -5.82
N LEU A 25 3.03 11.68 -4.51
CA LEU A 25 2.12 11.00 -3.59
C LEU A 25 0.89 11.87 -3.33
N ILE A 26 -0.26 11.42 -3.83
CA ILE A 26 -1.54 12.11 -3.66
C ILE A 26 -2.43 11.33 -2.68
N PRO A 27 -3.13 12.00 -1.74
CA PRO A 27 -4.12 11.34 -0.90
C PRO A 27 -5.31 10.89 -1.74
N HIS A 28 -5.60 9.59 -1.71
CA HIS A 28 -6.74 9.04 -2.43
C HIS A 28 -7.95 8.92 -1.50
N PHE A 29 -7.82 8.17 -0.39
CA PHE A 29 -8.92 7.93 0.54
C PHE A 29 -8.49 8.01 2.02
N LYS A 30 -9.46 8.34 2.87
CA LYS A 30 -9.36 8.27 4.33
C LYS A 30 -10.13 7.04 4.83
N VAL A 31 -9.41 5.97 5.15
CA VAL A 31 -10.03 4.70 5.58
C VAL A 31 -9.89 4.54 7.10
N LYS A 32 -10.98 4.21 7.80
CA LYS A 32 -10.93 3.99 9.25
C LYS A 32 -10.53 2.54 9.57
N GLY A 33 -9.41 2.37 10.26
CA GLY A 33 -8.91 1.09 10.75
C GLY A 33 -7.94 0.38 9.79
N ARG A 34 -6.95 -0.31 10.37
CA ARG A 34 -5.83 -0.92 9.63
C ARG A 34 -6.28 -2.00 8.64
N LYS A 35 -7.07 -2.98 9.11
CA LYS A 35 -7.58 -4.07 8.25
C LYS A 35 -8.34 -3.54 7.03
N LYS A 36 -9.21 -2.55 7.24
CA LYS A 36 -9.97 -1.91 6.14
C LYS A 36 -9.05 -1.20 5.17
N SER A 37 -8.01 -0.51 5.63
CA SER A 37 -7.05 0.16 4.74
C SER A 37 -6.25 -0.83 3.87
N ILE A 38 -5.88 -2.00 4.41
CA ILE A 38 -5.18 -3.05 3.64
C ILE A 38 -6.13 -3.69 2.62
N LEU A 39 -7.37 -3.98 3.02
CA LEU A 39 -8.40 -4.46 2.10
C LEU A 39 -8.65 -3.46 0.96
N GLU A 40 -8.65 -2.16 1.26
CA GLU A 40 -8.80 -1.12 0.24
C GLU A 40 -7.63 -1.08 -0.74
N MET A 41 -6.39 -1.23 -0.26
CA MET A 41 -5.22 -1.37 -1.13
C MET A 41 -5.35 -2.57 -2.09
N PHE A 42 -5.85 -3.70 -1.59
CA PHE A 42 -6.10 -4.89 -2.40
C PHE A 42 -7.24 -4.68 -3.40
N ASN A 43 -8.37 -4.12 -2.98
CA ASN A 43 -9.50 -3.81 -3.87
C ASN A 43 -9.08 -2.90 -5.01
N ARG A 44 -8.22 -1.90 -4.71
CA ARG A 44 -7.67 -1.01 -5.72
C ARG A 44 -6.85 -1.76 -6.76
N MET A 45 -5.95 -2.63 -6.32
CA MET A 45 -5.21 -3.52 -7.23
C MET A 45 -6.15 -4.36 -8.08
N LYS A 46 -7.23 -4.89 -7.50
CA LYS A 46 -8.19 -5.73 -8.23
C LYS A 46 -8.91 -4.99 -9.36
N GLU A 47 -9.16 -3.71 -9.20
CA GLU A 47 -9.78 -2.88 -10.25
C GLU A 47 -8.79 -2.53 -11.37
N ASP A 48 -7.54 -2.22 -11.00
CA ASP A 48 -6.56 -1.59 -11.88
C ASP A 48 -5.52 -2.55 -12.48
N ILE A 49 -5.25 -3.71 -11.87
CA ILE A 49 -4.20 -4.61 -12.36
C ILE A 49 -4.41 -4.98 -13.83
N LYS A 50 -3.33 -4.87 -14.60
CA LYS A 50 -3.27 -5.23 -16.02
C LYS A 50 -2.47 -6.52 -16.18
N ASP A 51 -3.02 -7.48 -16.94
CA ASP A 51 -2.36 -8.73 -17.30
C ASP A 51 -1.68 -9.41 -16.07
N PRO A 52 -2.47 -9.89 -15.09
CA PRO A 52 -1.94 -10.39 -13.83
C PRO A 52 -1.09 -11.65 -14.01
N ASP A 53 -1.45 -12.52 -14.95
CA ASP A 53 -0.78 -13.79 -15.18
C ASP A 53 0.71 -13.59 -15.51
N GLY A 54 1.59 -14.19 -14.71
CA GLY A 54 3.04 -14.08 -14.92
C GLY A 54 3.70 -12.83 -14.34
N GLN A 55 2.94 -11.94 -13.70
CA GLN A 55 3.46 -10.68 -13.18
C GLN A 55 4.25 -10.88 -11.87
N THR A 56 5.23 -10.00 -11.61
CA THR A 56 5.83 -9.86 -10.28
C THR A 56 5.22 -8.66 -9.55
N VAL A 57 4.72 -8.90 -8.34
CA VAL A 57 4.16 -7.87 -7.45
C VAL A 57 5.14 -7.62 -6.31
N PHE A 58 5.26 -6.36 -5.89
CA PHE A 58 6.13 -5.98 -4.78
C PHE A 58 5.31 -5.41 -3.63
N ILE A 59 5.66 -5.80 -2.42
CA ILE A 59 5.16 -5.22 -1.18
C ILE A 59 6.35 -4.68 -0.41
N SER A 60 6.28 -3.43 0.03
CA SER A 60 7.27 -2.86 0.95
C SER A 60 6.64 -2.50 2.29
N HIS A 61 7.30 -2.81 3.39
CA HIS A 61 6.79 -2.51 4.73
C HIS A 61 7.80 -1.79 5.63
N GLY A 62 7.29 -0.93 6.51
CA GLY A 62 8.06 -0.39 7.63
C GLY A 62 7.72 -1.17 8.88
N ASP A 63 8.44 -2.26 9.18
CA ASP A 63 8.26 -3.02 10.42
C ASP A 63 6.82 -3.52 10.70
N CYS A 64 6.12 -3.99 9.65
CA CYS A 64 4.82 -4.67 9.78
C CYS A 64 4.74 -5.89 8.83
N PRO A 65 5.59 -6.91 9.01
CA PRO A 65 5.66 -8.06 8.12
C PRO A 65 4.35 -8.87 8.09
N GLU A 66 3.60 -8.95 9.19
CA GLU A 66 2.33 -9.69 9.24
C GLU A 66 1.26 -9.06 8.34
N ASP A 67 1.22 -7.73 8.27
CA ASP A 67 0.32 -7.01 7.37
C ASP A 67 0.71 -7.24 5.90
N ALA A 68 2.02 -7.34 5.62
CA ALA A 68 2.54 -7.61 4.28
C ALA A 68 2.21 -9.04 3.82
N GLU A 69 2.37 -10.03 4.70
CA GLU A 69 2.03 -11.42 4.42
C GLU A 69 0.51 -11.61 4.24
N ALA A 70 -0.31 -10.91 5.06
CA ALA A 70 -1.76 -10.93 4.89
C ALA A 70 -2.19 -10.35 3.53
N LEU A 71 -1.56 -9.26 3.08
CA LEU A 71 -1.81 -8.69 1.76
C LEU A 71 -1.35 -9.63 0.64
N LYS A 72 -0.18 -10.26 0.76
CA LYS A 72 0.31 -11.26 -0.18
C LYS A 72 -0.64 -12.44 -0.32
N ALA A 73 -1.15 -12.97 0.80
CA ALA A 73 -2.12 -14.08 0.78
C ALA A 73 -3.38 -13.69 -0.01
N MET A 74 -3.96 -12.52 0.25
CA MET A 74 -5.12 -12.03 -0.50
C MET A 74 -4.85 -11.92 -2.00
N ILE A 75 -3.65 -11.47 -2.40
CA ILE A 75 -3.26 -11.38 -3.81
C ILE A 75 -3.19 -12.75 -4.47
N LEU A 76 -2.51 -13.71 -3.84
CA LEU A 76 -2.34 -15.07 -4.36
C LEU A 76 -3.64 -15.88 -4.38
N GLU A 77 -4.60 -15.56 -3.51
CA GLU A 77 -5.94 -16.16 -3.53
C GLU A 77 -6.79 -15.71 -4.74
N HIS A 78 -6.47 -14.56 -5.35
CA HIS A 78 -7.31 -13.95 -6.38
C HIS A 78 -6.69 -13.88 -7.78
N PHE A 79 -5.36 -13.97 -7.88
CA PHE A 79 -4.63 -13.80 -9.14
C PHE A 79 -3.58 -14.89 -9.32
N ASN A 80 -3.34 -15.28 -10.58
CA ASN A 80 -2.27 -16.20 -10.95
C ASN A 80 -0.92 -15.44 -11.08
N ILE A 81 -0.39 -14.96 -9.96
CA ILE A 81 0.85 -14.16 -9.89
C ILE A 81 2.05 -15.08 -9.70
N ASP A 82 3.08 -14.93 -10.54
CA ASP A 82 4.29 -15.76 -10.47
C ASP A 82 5.08 -15.51 -9.18
N ASN A 83 5.16 -14.25 -8.76
CA ASN A 83 5.97 -13.88 -7.61
C ASN A 83 5.43 -12.65 -6.86
N VAL A 84 5.44 -12.73 -5.53
CA VAL A 84 5.16 -11.60 -4.63
C VAL A 84 6.36 -11.41 -3.70
N LEU A 85 7.12 -10.34 -3.95
CA LEU A 85 8.33 -10.01 -3.22
C LEU A 85 8.03 -9.02 -2.10
N ILE A 86 8.34 -9.41 -0.86
CA ILE A 86 8.18 -8.58 0.33
C ILE A 86 9.54 -8.03 0.74
N ASN A 87 9.64 -6.71 0.92
CA ASN A 87 10.85 -6.02 1.33
C ASN A 87 10.57 -5.00 2.44
N TYR A 88 11.63 -4.60 3.13
CA TYR A 88 11.57 -3.40 3.97
C TYR A 88 11.55 -2.13 3.11
N VAL A 89 10.87 -1.10 3.58
CA VAL A 89 11.13 0.26 3.07
C VAL A 89 12.55 0.68 3.42
N GLY A 90 13.24 1.35 2.49
CA GLY A 90 14.58 1.87 2.73
C GLY A 90 14.60 2.97 3.82
N PRO A 91 15.78 3.27 4.40
CA PRO A 91 15.90 4.16 5.56
C PRO A 91 15.40 5.59 5.30
N VAL A 92 15.56 6.11 4.07
CA VAL A 92 15.03 7.44 3.69
C VAL A 92 13.51 7.46 3.75
N ILE A 93 12.85 6.50 3.11
CA ILE A 93 11.38 6.39 3.13
C ILE A 93 10.89 6.14 4.55
N GLY A 94 11.51 5.20 5.26
CA GLY A 94 11.18 4.87 6.64
C GLY A 94 11.30 6.07 7.61
N ALA A 95 12.28 6.95 7.42
CA ALA A 95 12.41 8.17 8.22
C ALA A 95 11.24 9.15 8.05
N HIS A 96 10.57 9.13 6.89
CA HIS A 96 9.42 9.98 6.61
C HIS A 96 8.07 9.31 6.94
N SER A 97 7.93 8.03 6.62
CA SER A 97 6.65 7.31 6.72
C SER A 97 6.48 6.53 8.02
N GLY A 98 7.58 6.14 8.67
CA GLY A 98 7.61 5.48 9.96
C GLY A 98 7.15 4.00 9.97
N PRO A 99 7.22 3.34 11.14
CA PRO A 99 6.70 1.98 11.33
C PRO A 99 5.20 1.87 11.02
N GLY A 100 4.77 0.70 10.54
CA GLY A 100 3.42 0.43 10.05
C GLY A 100 3.17 0.87 8.59
N THR A 101 4.16 1.43 7.90
CA THR A 101 4.05 1.74 6.47
C THR A 101 3.85 0.45 5.68
N LEU A 102 2.91 0.44 4.74
CA LEU A 102 2.71 -0.65 3.79
C LEU A 102 2.50 -0.05 2.41
N ALA A 103 3.23 -0.55 1.41
CA ALA A 103 3.13 -0.11 0.02
C ALA A 103 3.01 -1.34 -0.89
N LEU A 104 2.17 -1.23 -1.91
CA LEU A 104 1.88 -2.27 -2.88
C LEU A 104 2.19 -1.73 -4.27
N PHE A 105 2.96 -2.48 -5.06
CA PHE A 105 3.38 -2.10 -6.40
C PHE A 105 3.09 -3.22 -7.40
N TYR A 106 2.43 -2.85 -8.49
CA TYR A 106 2.04 -3.72 -9.59
C TYR A 106 1.94 -2.90 -10.88
N MET A 107 1.89 -3.58 -12.02
CA MET A 107 1.58 -2.99 -13.31
C MET A 107 0.06 -2.81 -13.44
N GLY A 108 -0.37 -1.57 -13.34
CA GLY A 108 -1.76 -1.15 -13.52
C GLY A 108 -2.12 -0.83 -14.98
N LYS A 109 -3.41 -0.60 -15.24
CA LYS A 109 -3.88 -0.13 -16.56
C LYS A 109 -3.51 1.33 -16.77
N GLN A 110 -3.68 2.17 -15.76
CA GLN A 110 -3.37 3.60 -15.78
C GLN A 110 -2.97 4.09 -14.39
N ARG A 111 -2.02 5.04 -14.31
CA ARG A 111 -1.81 5.80 -13.08
C ARG A 111 -2.95 6.79 -12.89
N TYR A 112 -3.18 7.21 -11.66
CA TYR A 112 -4.23 8.17 -11.35
C TYR A 112 -3.84 9.58 -11.85
N ASN A 113 -4.82 10.32 -12.38
CA ASN A 113 -4.70 11.74 -12.79
C ASN A 113 -5.32 12.66 -11.75
#